data_AF-A0A7V6B604-F1
#
_entry.id   AF-A0A7V6B604-F1
#
_cell.length_a   1.000
_cell.length_b   1.000
_cell.length_c   1.000
_cell.angle_alpha   90.00
_cell.angle_beta   90.00
_cell.angle_gamma   90.00
#
_symmetry.space_group_name_H-M   'P 1'
#
loop_
_entity.id
_entity.type
_entity.pdbx_description
1 polymer ?
#
loop_
_entity_poly.entity_id
_entity_poly.type
_entity_poly.pdbx_seq_one_letter_code
_entity_poly.pdbx_strand_id
1 'polypeptide(L)'
;MVVLLLFTGIFLTIRLGFVQITRFGHSIKAILGRYDNPLDPGDVPHYQALTSALSATVGVGNIAGVATAVHYGGPGSVFWLWLTGFIGMATKFTECTLALKYRDVHPDGSVSGGPMYYMEKRLGRAFKWVAIVFAFCAATSALATGNAIQAFTMADSLRADFGIPPWFSGLFSATLVGLVILGGIRRIGRVTSLLVPFMGVLYVGSALVLVFLNIERLPQAIYEICYYAFSPPGVVGGFCGSTFVLTLTWGVKRGLFSNEAGQGSAPIAHAAAKTYEPVREGAVALMEPFVDTVVICFITGLVVVITGAWHEKFEDSVNFAGRSAITIVKEGTTLQTGGKIPSDAFYSGTIEVQQGVPVGAWFVRNHSIVEDVKILVDSRHFDGTIEVKSGTDFRFFDKANKEISSEKMILQGKSLLNG
;
A
#
# COMPACT_ATOMS: atom_id res chain seq x y z
N MET A 1 -3.52 13.24 -8.77
CA MET A 1 -3.55 13.34 -7.30
C MET A 1 -2.22 12.93 -6.66
N VAL A 2 -1.74 11.70 -6.86
CA VAL A 2 -0.47 11.18 -6.30
C VAL A 2 0.71 12.14 -6.49
N VAL A 3 0.89 12.61 -7.72
CA VAL A 3 1.93 13.59 -8.08
C VAL A 3 1.81 14.89 -7.28
N LEU A 4 0.59 15.43 -7.15
CA LEU A 4 0.34 16.67 -6.40
C LEU A 4 0.70 16.51 -4.93
N LEU A 5 0.27 15.42 -4.28
CA LEU A 5 0.56 15.16 -2.86
C LEU A 5 2.06 15.00 -2.59
N LEU A 6 2.77 14.27 -3.46
CA LEU A 6 4.22 14.10 -3.37
C LEU A 6 4.93 15.45 -3.53
N PHE A 7 4.58 16.25 -4.54
CA PHE A 7 5.15 17.57 -4.75
C PHE A 7 4.86 18.52 -3.59
N THR A 8 3.65 18.51 -3.03
CA THR A 8 3.31 19.30 -1.85
C THR A 8 4.18 18.91 -0.66
N GLY A 9 4.38 17.61 -0.40
CA GLY A 9 5.25 17.15 0.68
C GLY A 9 6.72 17.53 0.49
N ILE A 10 7.23 17.45 -0.75
CA ILE A 10 8.60 17.89 -1.08
C ILE A 10 8.73 19.40 -0.87
N PHE A 11 7.77 20.18 -1.39
CA PHE A 11 7.73 21.62 -1.21
C PHE A 11 7.71 22.00 0.28
N LEU A 12 6.85 21.36 1.09
CA LEU A 12 6.77 21.61 2.52
C LEU A 12 8.06 21.19 3.24
N THR A 13 8.64 20.05 2.88
CA THR A 13 9.94 19.59 3.40
C THR A 13 11.01 20.65 3.22
N ILE A 14 11.17 21.18 2.00
CA ILE A 14 12.17 22.20 1.70
C ILE A 14 11.82 23.52 2.40
N ARG A 15 10.55 23.97 2.30
CA ARG A 15 10.10 25.26 2.82
C ARG A 15 10.21 25.36 4.34
N LEU A 16 10.02 24.25 5.05
CA LEU A 16 10.10 24.14 6.50
C LEU A 16 11.50 23.74 7.00
N GLY A 17 12.49 23.61 6.10
CA GLY A 17 13.87 23.31 6.45
C GLY A 17 14.06 21.90 7.01
N PHE A 18 13.53 20.89 6.31
CA PHE A 18 13.59 19.47 6.70
C PHE A 18 13.07 19.23 8.12
N VAL A 19 11.86 19.72 8.39
CA VAL A 19 11.21 19.67 9.72
C VAL A 19 11.17 18.27 10.32
N GLN A 20 11.06 17.25 9.48
CA GLN A 20 11.08 15.85 9.88
C GLN A 20 12.38 15.39 10.53
N ILE A 21 13.51 16.05 10.22
CA ILE A 21 14.80 15.80 10.86
C ILE A 21 15.01 16.79 12.00
N THR A 22 14.81 18.08 11.75
CA THR A 22 15.17 19.16 12.70
C THR A 22 14.29 19.16 13.95
N ARG A 23 13.05 18.66 13.88
CA ARG A 23 12.10 18.61 15.00
C ARG A 23 11.86 17.22 15.57
N PHE A 24 12.52 16.18 15.04
CA PHE A 24 12.39 14.81 15.53
C PHE A 24 12.73 14.65 17.02
N GLY A 25 13.81 15.26 17.49
CA GLY A 25 14.15 15.22 18.92
C GLY A 25 13.16 15.96 19.81
N HIS A 26 12.46 16.97 19.27
CA HIS A 26 11.43 17.71 20.01
C HIS A 26 10.12 16.93 20.08
N SER A 27 9.74 16.24 19.00
CA SER A 27 8.52 15.41 18.97
C SER A 27 8.56 14.32 20.04
N ILE A 28 9.70 13.62 20.18
CA ILE A 28 9.87 12.61 21.23
C ILE A 28 9.71 13.22 22.63
N LYS A 29 10.32 14.38 22.90
CA LYS A 29 10.19 15.06 24.20
C LYS A 29 8.74 15.47 24.50
N ALA A 30 8.00 15.93 23.49
CA ALA A 30 6.59 16.27 23.63
C ALA A 30 5.72 15.02 23.90
N ILE A 31 5.99 13.91 23.21
CA ILE A 31 5.30 12.63 23.42
C ILE A 31 5.55 12.08 24.83
N LEU A 32 6.77 12.24 25.36
CA LEU A 32 7.12 11.86 26.74
C LEU A 32 6.52 12.80 27.80
N GLY A 33 5.69 13.77 27.40
CA GLY A 33 4.99 14.68 28.30
C GLY A 33 5.86 15.78 28.91
N ARG A 34 7.09 15.98 28.42
CA ARG A 34 8.02 16.99 28.98
C ARG A 34 7.48 18.43 28.89
N TYR A 35 6.53 18.67 27.98
CA TYR A 35 5.91 19.96 27.75
C TYR A 35 4.41 19.96 28.08
N ASP A 36 3.89 18.89 28.67
CA ASP A 36 2.47 18.79 29.01
C ASP A 36 2.15 19.71 30.19
N ASN A 37 1.04 20.43 30.07
CA ASN A 37 0.51 21.26 31.15
C ASN A 37 -0.99 20.95 31.31
N PRO A 38 -1.44 20.53 32.51
CA PRO A 38 -2.85 20.21 32.75
C PRO A 38 -3.83 21.36 32.48
N LEU A 39 -3.36 22.61 32.56
CA LEU A 39 -4.14 23.82 32.33
C LEU A 39 -4.30 24.17 30.85
N ASP A 40 -3.56 23.50 29.95
CA ASP A 40 -3.65 23.78 28.51
C ASP A 40 -5.00 23.29 27.94
N PRO A 41 -5.61 24.03 27.01
CA PRO A 41 -6.88 23.67 26.40
C PRO A 41 -6.74 22.41 25.53
N GLY A 42 -7.73 21.53 25.58
CA GLY A 42 -7.73 20.26 24.86
C GLY A 42 -8.32 19.13 25.71
N ASP A 43 -8.56 18.01 25.05
CA ASP A 43 -9.20 16.84 25.65
C ASP A 43 -8.19 15.81 26.14
N VAL A 44 -7.08 15.62 25.41
CA VAL A 44 -6.13 14.52 25.64
C VAL A 44 -4.67 14.99 25.58
N PRO A 45 -3.73 14.34 26.30
CA PRO A 45 -2.30 14.59 26.17
C PRO A 45 -1.76 14.26 24.77
N HIS A 46 -0.60 14.81 24.42
CA HIS A 46 0.10 14.59 23.14
C HIS A 46 0.24 13.10 22.77
N TYR A 47 0.62 12.27 23.74
CA TYR A 47 0.75 10.82 23.52
C TYR A 47 -0.57 10.13 23.15
N GLN A 48 -1.67 10.53 23.78
CA GLN A 48 -2.99 9.96 23.50
C GLN A 48 -3.54 10.46 22.16
N ALA A 49 -3.25 11.70 21.78
CA ALA A 49 -3.57 12.20 20.44
C ALA A 49 -2.82 11.40 19.37
N LEU A 50 -1.50 11.25 19.51
CA LEU A 50 -0.66 10.47 18.59
C LEU A 50 -1.13 9.02 18.49
N THR A 51 -1.33 8.33 19.61
CA THR A 51 -1.75 6.92 19.60
C THR A 51 -3.17 6.74 19.08
N SER A 52 -4.07 7.71 19.29
CA SER A 52 -5.40 7.70 18.66
C SER A 52 -5.30 7.81 17.15
N ALA A 53 -4.48 8.72 16.64
CA ALA A 53 -4.31 8.87 15.20
C ALA A 53 -3.58 7.67 14.57
N LEU A 54 -2.52 7.17 15.21
CA LEU A 54 -1.83 5.93 14.80
C LEU A 54 -2.75 4.70 14.81
N SER A 55 -3.76 4.65 15.71
CA SER A 55 -4.72 3.53 15.70
C SER A 55 -5.60 3.51 14.44
N ALA A 56 -5.75 4.65 13.76
CA ALA A 56 -6.48 4.74 12.51
C ALA A 56 -5.60 4.41 11.29
N THR A 57 -4.31 4.77 11.34
CA THR A 57 -3.38 4.55 10.22
C THR A 57 -2.76 3.14 10.23
N VAL A 58 -2.38 2.64 11.41
CA VAL A 58 -1.76 1.33 11.57
C VAL A 58 -2.83 0.25 11.63
N GLY A 59 -2.92 -0.58 10.59
CA GLY A 59 -3.86 -1.69 10.52
C GLY A 59 -3.58 -2.63 9.36
N VAL A 60 -4.65 -3.23 8.81
CA VAL A 60 -4.55 -4.19 7.70
C VAL A 60 -3.83 -3.59 6.49
N GLY A 61 -4.00 -2.28 6.26
CA GLY A 61 -3.35 -1.55 5.17
C GLY A 61 -1.82 -1.66 5.19
N ASN A 62 -1.19 -1.69 6.36
CA ASN A 62 0.26 -1.82 6.50
C ASN A 62 0.77 -3.22 6.15
N ILE A 63 -0.07 -4.24 6.34
CA ILE A 63 0.30 -5.63 6.12
C ILE A 63 -0.08 -6.03 4.68
N ALA A 64 -1.38 -6.13 4.42
CA ALA A 64 -1.91 -6.55 3.12
C ALA A 64 -1.63 -5.51 2.03
N GLY A 65 -1.66 -4.21 2.37
CA GLY A 65 -1.40 -3.15 1.40
C GLY A 65 0.06 -3.10 0.95
N VAL A 66 1.02 -3.37 1.83
CA VAL A 66 2.44 -3.49 1.47
C VAL A 66 2.67 -4.74 0.64
N ALA A 67 2.12 -5.89 1.04
CA ALA A 67 2.17 -7.10 0.24
C ALA A 67 1.59 -6.88 -1.17
N THR A 68 0.46 -6.18 -1.27
CA THR A 68 -0.15 -5.78 -2.55
C THR A 68 0.75 -4.84 -3.36
N ALA A 69 1.45 -3.91 -2.70
CA ALA A 69 2.40 -3.01 -3.36
C ALA A 69 3.54 -3.79 -4.00
N VAL A 70 4.13 -4.73 -3.26
CA VAL A 70 5.21 -5.59 -3.73
C VAL A 70 4.71 -6.53 -4.82
N HIS A 71 3.51 -7.07 -4.67
CA HIS A 71 2.90 -7.99 -5.61
C HIS A 71 2.64 -7.36 -6.98
N TYR A 72 2.22 -6.09 -7.04
CA TYR A 72 1.92 -5.41 -8.32
C TYR A 72 2.99 -4.44 -8.81
N GLY A 73 3.83 -3.92 -7.92
CA GLY A 73 4.87 -2.95 -8.24
C GLY A 73 6.28 -3.52 -8.11
N GLY A 74 6.42 -4.80 -7.74
CA GLY A 74 7.70 -5.42 -7.44
C GLY A 74 8.34 -4.92 -6.13
N PRO A 75 9.49 -5.48 -5.75
CA PRO A 75 10.24 -5.12 -4.53
C PRO A 75 10.63 -3.63 -4.49
N GLY A 76 10.83 -3.01 -5.65
CA GLY A 76 11.14 -1.58 -5.77
C GLY A 76 10.06 -0.65 -5.22
N SER A 77 8.81 -1.12 -5.12
CA SER A 77 7.70 -0.34 -4.57
C SER A 77 7.91 0.00 -3.08
N VAL A 78 8.65 -0.83 -2.35
CA VAL A 78 8.98 -0.61 -0.93
C VAL A 78 9.81 0.66 -0.73
N PHE A 79 10.76 0.93 -1.65
CA PHE A 79 11.56 2.16 -1.61
C PHE A 79 10.68 3.41 -1.77
N TRP A 80 9.80 3.41 -2.77
CA TRP A 80 8.91 4.55 -3.04
C TRP A 80 7.88 4.74 -1.93
N LEU A 81 7.40 3.64 -1.33
CA LEU A 81 6.56 3.66 -0.15
C LEU A 81 7.29 4.30 1.04
N TRP A 82 8.52 3.88 1.32
CA TRP A 82 9.35 4.43 2.40
C TRP A 82 9.62 5.93 2.21
N LEU A 83 10.01 6.33 0.99
CA LEU A 83 10.24 7.73 0.65
C LEU A 83 8.99 8.58 0.80
N THR A 84 7.83 8.04 0.42
CA THR A 84 6.53 8.70 0.60
C THR A 84 6.22 8.91 2.08
N GLY A 85 6.53 7.94 2.95
CA GLY A 85 6.42 8.10 4.40
C GLY A 85 7.28 9.24 4.92
N PHE A 86 8.55 9.27 4.54
CA PHE A 86 9.48 10.31 4.96
C PHE A 86 9.05 11.72 4.51
N ILE A 87 8.63 11.87 3.25
CA ILE A 87 8.11 13.14 2.71
C ILE A 87 6.78 13.51 3.38
N GLY A 88 5.92 12.52 3.63
CA GLY A 88 4.62 12.67 4.27
C GLY A 88 4.68 13.26 5.68
N MET A 89 5.79 13.07 6.41
CA MET A 89 6.02 13.68 7.72
C MET A 89 5.84 15.22 7.68
N ALA A 90 6.43 15.91 6.69
CA ALA A 90 6.31 17.36 6.58
C ALA A 90 4.88 17.83 6.27
N THR A 91 4.16 17.07 5.43
CA THR A 91 2.74 17.30 5.16
C THR A 91 1.93 17.16 6.45
N LYS A 92 2.11 16.05 7.17
CA LYS A 92 1.38 15.76 8.41
C LYS A 92 1.61 16.82 9.49
N PHE A 93 2.86 17.24 9.65
CA PHE A 93 3.23 18.35 10.54
C PHE A 93 2.43 19.61 10.23
N THR A 94 2.33 19.95 8.95
CA THR A 94 1.65 21.18 8.51
C THR A 94 0.14 21.08 8.74
N GLU A 95 -0.47 19.96 8.35
CA GLU A 95 -1.91 19.75 8.52
C GLU A 95 -2.33 19.80 10.00
N CYS A 96 -1.57 19.13 10.87
CA CYS A 96 -1.87 19.09 12.31
C CYS A 96 -1.58 20.44 12.99
N THR A 97 -0.51 21.14 12.61
CA THR A 97 -0.26 22.51 13.08
C THR A 97 -1.42 23.44 12.74
N LEU A 98 -1.94 23.37 11.51
CA LEU A 98 -3.06 24.20 11.07
C LEU A 98 -4.36 23.81 11.81
N ALA A 99 -4.63 22.53 11.97
CA ALA A 99 -5.82 22.07 12.69
C ALA A 99 -5.82 22.57 14.14
N LEU A 100 -4.67 22.56 14.84
CA LEU A 100 -4.62 23.12 16.18
C LEU A 100 -4.77 24.63 16.21
N LYS A 101 -4.12 25.33 15.27
CA LYS A 101 -4.16 26.79 15.20
C LYS A 101 -5.58 27.33 14.95
N TYR A 102 -6.43 26.55 14.28
CA TYR A 102 -7.77 26.95 13.87
C TYR A 102 -8.91 26.10 14.48
N ARG A 103 -8.63 25.30 15.50
CA ARG A 103 -9.66 24.57 16.24
C ARG A 103 -10.59 25.52 17.00
N ASP A 104 -11.80 25.07 17.27
CA ASP A 104 -12.73 25.68 18.21
C ASP A 104 -12.65 24.98 19.56
N VAL A 105 -12.64 25.79 20.61
CA VAL A 105 -12.75 25.32 21.99
C VAL A 105 -14.15 25.67 22.47
N HIS A 106 -14.90 24.65 22.86
CA HIS A 106 -16.29 24.78 23.29
C HIS A 106 -16.38 25.19 24.77
N PRO A 107 -17.55 25.71 25.23
CA PRO A 107 -17.73 26.11 26.63
C PRO A 107 -17.56 25.00 27.66
N ASP A 108 -17.77 23.74 27.25
CA ASP A 108 -17.57 22.54 28.09
C ASP A 108 -16.10 22.08 28.13
N GLY A 109 -15.21 22.81 27.46
CA GLY A 109 -13.78 22.52 27.34
C GLY A 109 -13.42 21.48 26.28
N SER A 110 -14.41 20.91 25.58
CA SER A 110 -14.15 20.02 24.44
C SER A 110 -13.65 20.81 23.24
N VAL A 111 -12.95 20.12 22.33
CA VAL A 111 -12.33 20.78 21.18
C VAL A 111 -12.77 20.14 19.87
N SER A 112 -12.97 20.97 18.85
CA SER A 112 -13.25 20.52 17.49
C SER A 112 -12.33 21.20 16.50
N GLY A 113 -11.60 20.43 15.70
CA GLY A 113 -10.68 20.95 14.71
C GLY A 113 -10.45 19.96 13.58
N GLY A 114 -9.64 20.38 12.62
CA GLY A 114 -9.36 19.61 11.41
C GLY A 114 -9.46 20.49 10.15
N PRO A 115 -9.35 19.89 8.96
CA PRO A 115 -9.26 20.65 7.72
C PRO A 115 -10.47 21.49 7.39
N MET A 116 -11.67 20.99 7.65
CA MET A 116 -12.91 21.74 7.50
C MET A 116 -12.88 23.07 8.27
N TYR A 117 -12.32 23.09 9.48
CA TYR A 117 -12.24 24.29 10.31
C TYR A 117 -11.24 25.31 9.79
N TYR A 118 -10.01 24.88 9.43
CA TYR A 118 -9.04 25.84 8.89
C TYR A 118 -9.41 26.32 7.49
N MET A 119 -10.10 25.50 6.68
CA MET A 119 -10.60 25.92 5.37
C MET A 119 -11.68 27.00 5.54
N GLU A 120 -12.67 26.77 6.41
CA GLU A 120 -13.72 27.75 6.69
C GLU A 120 -13.17 29.07 7.25
N LYS A 121 -12.19 28.99 8.17
CA LYS A 121 -11.64 30.18 8.84
C LYS A 121 -10.59 30.95 8.03
N ARG A 122 -9.90 30.31 7.06
CA ARG A 122 -8.77 30.94 6.36
C ARG A 122 -8.88 31.07 4.84
N LEU A 123 -9.68 30.25 4.16
CA LEU A 123 -9.87 30.42 2.72
C LEU A 123 -10.91 31.49 2.39
N GLY A 124 -11.67 31.95 3.39
CA GLY A 124 -12.69 32.99 3.24
C GLY A 124 -14.07 32.43 2.88
N ARG A 125 -15.11 33.26 3.04
CA ARG A 125 -16.52 32.82 2.90
C ARG A 125 -16.84 32.18 1.55
N ALA A 126 -16.17 32.63 0.48
CA ALA A 126 -16.35 32.09 -0.88
C ALA A 126 -15.93 30.62 -1.02
N PHE A 127 -15.08 30.11 -0.12
CA PHE A 127 -14.57 28.73 -0.15
C PHE A 127 -15.18 27.83 0.92
N LYS A 128 -16.23 28.29 1.62
CA LYS A 128 -16.94 27.47 2.62
C LYS A 128 -17.45 26.14 2.05
N TRP A 129 -17.83 26.12 0.77
CA TRP A 129 -18.25 24.89 0.09
C TRP A 129 -17.14 23.82 0.06
N VAL A 130 -15.86 24.20 -0.01
CA VAL A 130 -14.73 23.27 0.02
C VAL A 130 -14.65 22.56 1.36
N ALA A 131 -14.86 23.28 2.46
CA ALA A 131 -14.89 22.69 3.81
C ALA A 131 -16.04 21.70 3.97
N ILE A 132 -17.22 22.00 3.40
CA ILE A 132 -18.40 21.12 3.41
C ILE A 132 -18.12 19.85 2.59
N VAL A 133 -17.59 20.00 1.37
CA VAL A 133 -17.20 18.86 0.52
C VAL A 133 -16.15 18.00 1.21
N PHE A 134 -15.13 18.62 1.83
CA PHE A 134 -14.13 17.90 2.61
C PHE A 134 -14.77 17.11 3.76
N ALA A 135 -15.63 17.73 4.55
CA ALA A 135 -16.29 17.07 5.69
C ALA A 135 -17.13 15.87 5.24
N PHE A 136 -17.87 16.00 4.13
CA PHE A 136 -18.65 14.90 3.56
C PHE A 136 -17.75 13.76 3.04
N CYS A 137 -16.69 14.09 2.30
CA CYS A 137 -15.72 13.11 1.81
C CYS A 137 -14.99 12.41 2.97
N ALA A 138 -14.60 13.14 4.01
CA ALA A 138 -13.94 12.58 5.18
C ALA A 138 -14.87 11.61 5.94
N ALA A 139 -16.14 11.99 6.13
CA ALA A 139 -17.13 11.13 6.79
C ALA A 139 -17.41 9.85 5.98
N THR A 140 -17.59 9.97 4.67
CA THR A 140 -17.80 8.81 3.78
C THR A 140 -16.56 7.91 3.68
N SER A 141 -15.37 8.50 3.59
CA SER A 141 -14.10 7.76 3.61
C SER A 141 -13.93 6.98 4.92
N ALA A 142 -14.26 7.58 6.07
CA ALA A 142 -14.16 6.92 7.36
C ALA A 142 -15.01 5.63 7.46
N LEU A 143 -16.18 5.60 6.82
CA LEU A 143 -17.03 4.41 6.74
C LEU A 143 -16.44 3.32 5.83
N ALA A 144 -15.82 3.72 4.72
CA ALA A 144 -15.25 2.78 3.76
C ALA A 144 -13.87 2.25 4.22
N THR A 145 -12.88 3.14 4.34
CA THR A 145 -11.48 2.78 4.62
C THR A 145 -11.25 2.53 6.10
N GLY A 146 -11.89 3.31 6.97
CA GLY A 146 -11.74 3.19 8.42
C GLY A 146 -12.56 2.06 9.06
N ASN A 147 -13.63 1.60 8.40
CA ASN A 147 -14.53 0.58 8.96
C ASN A 147 -14.66 -0.65 8.04
N ALA A 148 -15.32 -0.53 6.89
CA ALA A 148 -15.73 -1.69 6.09
C ALA A 148 -14.55 -2.56 5.64
N ILE A 149 -13.48 -1.95 5.12
CA ILE A 149 -12.30 -2.69 4.64
C ILE A 149 -11.57 -3.39 5.81
N GLN A 150 -11.38 -2.69 6.92
CA GLN A 150 -10.67 -3.23 8.11
C GLN A 150 -11.44 -4.41 8.72
N ALA A 151 -12.76 -4.26 8.90
CA ALA A 151 -13.61 -5.30 9.45
C ALA A 151 -13.72 -6.52 8.51
N PHE A 152 -13.83 -6.28 7.20
CA PHE A 152 -13.87 -7.35 6.20
C PHE A 152 -12.59 -8.19 6.21
N THR A 153 -11.42 -7.57 6.11
CA THR A 153 -10.17 -8.33 6.05
C THR A 153 -9.91 -9.06 7.36
N MET A 154 -10.18 -8.45 8.51
CA MET A 154 -10.08 -9.15 9.80
C MET A 154 -10.99 -10.38 9.85
N ALA A 155 -12.26 -10.25 9.46
CA ALA A 155 -13.21 -11.36 9.47
C ALA A 155 -12.83 -12.46 8.47
N ASP A 156 -12.31 -12.09 7.30
CA ASP A 156 -11.85 -13.04 6.29
C ASP A 156 -10.61 -13.82 6.75
N SER A 157 -9.62 -13.16 7.36
CA SER A 157 -8.46 -13.83 7.97
C SER A 157 -8.88 -14.79 9.09
N LEU A 158 -9.78 -14.36 9.99
CA LEU A 158 -10.29 -15.23 11.06
C LEU A 158 -11.05 -16.45 10.53
N ARG A 159 -11.77 -16.29 9.41
CA ARG A 159 -12.44 -17.39 8.73
C ARG A 159 -11.44 -18.34 8.07
N ALA A 160 -10.45 -17.81 7.36
CA ALA A 160 -9.47 -18.61 6.63
C ALA A 160 -8.56 -19.42 7.56
N ASP A 161 -8.06 -18.80 8.63
CA ASP A 161 -7.05 -19.40 9.51
C ASP A 161 -7.67 -20.22 10.64
N PHE A 162 -8.85 -19.81 11.14
CA PHE A 162 -9.47 -20.41 12.33
C PHE A 162 -10.88 -20.96 12.10
N GLY A 163 -11.43 -20.83 10.88
CA GLY A 163 -12.79 -21.30 10.56
C GLY A 163 -13.90 -20.51 11.24
N ILE A 164 -13.61 -19.33 11.81
CA ILE A 164 -14.61 -18.54 12.54
C ILE A 164 -15.59 -17.89 11.57
N PRO A 165 -16.92 -18.05 11.75
CA PRO A 165 -17.91 -17.42 10.88
C PRO A 165 -17.83 -15.89 10.89
N PRO A 166 -17.87 -15.20 9.72
CA PRO A 166 -17.71 -13.75 9.64
C PRO A 166 -18.70 -12.94 10.48
N TRP A 167 -19.96 -13.39 10.60
CA TRP A 167 -20.98 -12.70 11.39
C TRP A 167 -20.62 -12.65 12.89
N PHE A 168 -19.97 -13.70 13.40
CA PHE A 168 -19.54 -13.77 14.79
C PHE A 168 -18.37 -12.83 15.04
N SER A 169 -17.34 -12.87 14.18
CA SER A 169 -16.20 -11.95 14.22
C SER A 169 -16.65 -10.49 14.13
N GLY A 170 -17.63 -10.19 13.28
CA GLY A 170 -18.26 -8.88 13.14
C GLY A 170 -19.01 -8.44 14.40
N LEU A 171 -19.88 -9.29 14.96
CA LEU A 171 -20.63 -8.96 16.18
C LEU A 171 -19.70 -8.73 17.38
N PHE A 172 -18.69 -9.59 17.53
CA PHE A 172 -17.72 -9.50 18.61
C PHE A 172 -16.89 -8.21 18.51
N SER A 173 -16.32 -7.93 17.34
CA SER A 173 -15.53 -6.70 17.12
C SER A 173 -16.38 -5.44 17.25
N ALA A 174 -17.59 -5.42 16.70
CA ALA A 174 -18.52 -4.28 16.82
C ALA A 174 -18.87 -3.99 18.29
N THR A 175 -19.07 -5.03 19.10
CA THR A 175 -19.32 -4.89 20.54
C THR A 175 -18.12 -4.26 21.25
N LEU A 176 -16.90 -4.77 21.02
CA LEU A 176 -15.69 -4.22 21.63
C LEU A 176 -15.43 -2.77 21.21
N VAL A 177 -15.53 -2.47 19.91
CA VAL A 177 -15.37 -1.11 19.39
C VAL A 177 -16.43 -0.18 19.98
N GLY A 178 -17.69 -0.64 20.05
CA GLY A 178 -18.80 0.08 20.68
C GLY A 178 -18.49 0.51 22.12
N LEU A 179 -17.95 -0.40 22.94
CA LEU A 179 -17.56 -0.09 24.33
C LEU A 179 -16.51 1.02 24.42
N VAL A 180 -15.64 1.15 23.42
CA VAL A 180 -14.59 2.17 23.37
C VAL A 180 -15.14 3.51 22.87
N ILE A 181 -15.83 3.52 21.72
CA ILE A 181 -16.26 4.77 21.05
C ILE A 181 -17.36 5.50 21.83
N LEU A 182 -18.23 4.79 22.55
CA LEU A 182 -19.29 5.40 23.38
C LEU A 182 -18.71 6.24 24.52
N GLY A 183 -17.45 6.05 24.90
CA GLY A 183 -16.75 6.87 25.89
C GLY A 183 -16.10 8.14 25.34
N GLY A 184 -16.21 8.41 24.04
CA GLY A 184 -15.63 9.58 23.38
C GLY A 184 -14.10 9.57 23.29
N ILE A 185 -13.52 10.69 22.85
CA ILE A 185 -12.09 10.80 22.51
C ILE A 185 -11.15 10.49 23.70
N ARG A 186 -11.58 10.77 24.94
CA ARG A 186 -10.81 10.46 26.15
C ARG A 186 -10.71 8.95 26.41
N ARG A 187 -11.78 8.18 26.14
CA ARG A 187 -11.74 6.72 26.25
C ARG A 187 -10.95 6.11 25.10
N ILE A 188 -11.14 6.62 23.89
CA ILE A 188 -10.37 6.22 22.70
C ILE A 188 -8.88 6.40 23.00
N GLY A 189 -8.44 7.60 23.38
CA GLY A 189 -7.04 7.90 23.70
C GLY A 189 -6.46 7.03 24.81
N ARG A 190 -7.24 6.69 25.84
CA ARG A 190 -6.79 5.78 26.90
C ARG A 190 -6.55 4.36 26.38
N VAL A 191 -7.48 3.82 25.60
CA VAL A 191 -7.38 2.46 25.05
C VAL A 191 -6.25 2.37 24.02
N THR A 192 -6.18 3.32 23.09
CA THR A 192 -5.15 3.34 22.03
C THR A 192 -3.76 3.56 22.60
N SER A 193 -3.62 4.35 23.67
CA SER A 193 -2.31 4.57 24.32
C SER A 193 -1.67 3.30 24.87
N LEU A 194 -2.45 2.26 25.15
CA LEU A 194 -1.93 0.95 25.53
C LEU A 194 -1.83 0.01 24.32
N LEU A 195 -2.89 -0.06 23.51
CA LEU A 195 -3.02 -1.04 22.44
C LEU A 195 -2.06 -0.78 21.28
N VAL A 196 -1.92 0.48 20.85
CA VAL A 196 -1.13 0.85 19.67
C VAL A 196 0.38 0.58 19.84
N PRO A 197 1.02 1.00 20.95
CA PRO A 197 2.43 0.65 21.17
C PRO A 197 2.62 -0.86 21.31
N PHE A 198 1.71 -1.55 22.01
CA PHE A 198 1.78 -3.00 22.19
C PHE A 198 1.73 -3.74 20.85
N MET A 199 0.75 -3.43 19.99
CA MET A 199 0.64 -4.05 18.67
C MET A 199 1.85 -3.72 17.78
N GLY A 200 2.36 -2.48 17.84
CA GLY A 200 3.54 -2.07 17.08
C GLY A 200 4.80 -2.83 17.48
N VAL A 201 5.05 -2.97 18.80
CA VAL A 201 6.19 -3.74 19.32
C VAL A 201 6.06 -5.22 18.98
N LEU A 202 4.87 -5.80 19.14
CA LEU A 202 4.63 -7.21 18.81
C LEU A 202 4.86 -7.48 17.32
N TYR A 203 4.33 -6.62 16.45
CA TYR A 203 4.47 -6.76 15.01
C TYR A 203 5.92 -6.59 14.56
N VAL A 204 6.56 -5.47 14.93
CA VAL A 204 7.95 -5.20 14.57
C VAL A 204 8.88 -6.26 15.17
N GLY A 205 8.65 -6.68 16.41
CA GLY A 205 9.41 -7.76 17.05
C GLY A 205 9.32 -9.08 16.28
N SER A 206 8.10 -9.47 15.87
CA SER A 206 7.88 -10.69 15.07
C SER A 206 8.55 -10.60 13.70
N ALA A 207 8.45 -9.45 13.03
CA ALA A 207 9.09 -9.21 11.75
C ALA A 207 10.62 -9.21 11.86
N LEU A 208 11.18 -8.62 12.94
CA LEU A 208 12.62 -8.66 13.22
C LEU A 208 13.11 -10.10 13.44
N VAL A 209 12.35 -10.95 14.13
CA VAL A 209 12.70 -12.38 14.26
C VAL A 209 12.84 -13.03 12.87
N LEU A 210 11.91 -12.79 11.95
CA LEU A 210 12.00 -13.31 10.57
C LEU A 210 13.23 -12.76 9.82
N VAL A 211 13.54 -11.48 9.99
CA VAL A 211 14.74 -10.87 9.42
C VAL A 211 16.01 -11.50 9.98
N PHE A 212 16.09 -11.73 11.29
CA PHE A 212 17.25 -12.37 11.92
C PHE A 212 17.43 -13.83 11.50
N LEU A 213 16.33 -14.58 11.34
CA LEU A 213 16.37 -15.95 10.82
C LEU A 213 16.86 -16.01 9.37
N ASN A 214 16.73 -14.92 8.60
CA ASN A 214 17.15 -14.82 7.20
C ASN A 214 18.26 -13.77 7.00
N ILE A 215 19.06 -13.49 8.03
CA ILE A 215 19.98 -12.34 8.04
C ILE A 215 20.98 -12.34 6.87
N GLU A 216 21.37 -13.52 6.38
CA GLU A 216 22.26 -13.68 5.23
C GLU A 216 21.67 -13.10 3.94
N ARG A 217 20.35 -13.11 3.79
CA ARG A 217 19.64 -12.55 2.63
C ARG A 217 19.36 -11.05 2.77
N LEU A 218 19.57 -10.47 3.95
CA LEU A 218 19.26 -9.06 4.20
C LEU A 218 20.00 -8.09 3.24
N PRO A 219 21.31 -8.24 2.97
CA PRO A 219 21.99 -7.36 2.03
C PRO A 219 21.42 -7.45 0.61
N GLN A 220 21.07 -8.67 0.17
CA GLN A 220 20.45 -8.90 -1.13
C GLN A 220 19.05 -8.27 -1.21
N ALA A 221 18.22 -8.44 -0.18
CA ALA A 221 16.88 -7.86 -0.15
C ALA A 221 16.91 -6.32 -0.20
N ILE A 222 17.83 -5.68 0.53
CA ILE A 222 18.03 -4.22 0.46
C ILE A 222 18.50 -3.80 -0.94
N TYR A 223 19.43 -4.56 -1.52
CA TYR A 223 19.88 -4.31 -2.89
C TYR A 223 18.72 -4.41 -3.89
N GLU A 224 17.89 -5.45 -3.81
CA GLU A 224 16.74 -5.65 -4.67
C GLU A 224 15.72 -4.51 -4.54
N ILE A 225 15.40 -4.08 -3.32
CA ILE A 225 14.50 -2.94 -3.07
C ILE A 225 15.04 -1.67 -3.75
N CYS A 226 16.33 -1.36 -3.59
CA CYS A 226 16.92 -0.16 -4.18
C CYS A 226 17.09 -0.28 -5.70
N TYR A 227 17.55 -1.42 -6.20
CA TYR A 227 17.81 -1.66 -7.62
C TYR A 227 16.50 -1.65 -8.41
N TYR A 228 15.52 -2.43 -7.99
CA TYR A 228 14.23 -2.52 -8.68
C TYR A 228 13.36 -1.27 -8.51
N ALA A 229 13.70 -0.36 -7.59
CA ALA A 229 13.02 0.95 -7.52
C ALA A 229 13.29 1.83 -8.73
N PHE A 230 14.48 1.72 -9.33
CA PHE A 230 14.91 2.53 -10.49
C PHE A 230 15.10 1.70 -11.76
N SER A 231 15.24 0.38 -11.64
CA SER A 231 15.32 -0.56 -12.74
C SER A 231 14.43 -1.77 -12.47
N PRO A 232 13.10 -1.60 -12.45
CA PRO A 232 12.17 -2.69 -12.19
C PRO A 232 12.38 -3.86 -13.17
N PRO A 233 11.96 -5.08 -12.82
CA PRO A 233 11.89 -6.17 -13.78
C PRO A 233 11.16 -5.75 -15.07
N GLY A 234 11.58 -6.27 -16.23
CA GLY A 234 10.88 -6.03 -17.49
C GLY A 234 11.29 -4.84 -18.35
N VAL A 235 12.43 -4.22 -18.09
CA VAL A 235 12.98 -3.10 -18.90
C VAL A 235 13.50 -3.61 -20.26
N VAL A 236 12.62 -3.79 -21.27
CA VAL A 236 12.99 -3.93 -22.70
C VAL A 236 12.01 -3.15 -23.59
N GLY A 237 12.54 -2.27 -24.45
CA GLY A 237 11.85 -1.77 -25.67
C GLY A 237 10.62 -0.86 -25.47
N GLY A 238 10.81 0.40 -25.05
CA GLY A 238 9.72 1.41 -24.97
C GLY A 238 8.79 1.27 -23.75
N PHE A 239 8.75 0.10 -23.13
CA PHE A 239 8.07 -0.19 -21.86
C PHE A 239 8.84 0.27 -20.61
N CYS A 240 10.06 0.81 -20.75
CA CYS A 240 10.86 1.28 -19.61
C CYS A 240 10.13 2.32 -18.74
N GLY A 241 9.24 3.12 -19.34
CA GLY A 241 8.41 4.07 -18.60
C GLY A 241 7.26 3.43 -17.84
N SER A 242 6.64 2.36 -18.37
CA SER A 242 5.41 1.81 -17.79
C SER A 242 5.67 0.99 -16.53
N THR A 243 6.69 0.13 -16.49
CA THR A 243 7.05 -0.63 -15.28
C THR A 243 7.62 0.26 -14.18
N PHE A 244 8.47 1.24 -14.50
CA PHE A 244 8.93 2.23 -13.53
C PHE A 244 7.76 3.04 -12.94
N VAL A 245 6.86 3.55 -13.80
CA VAL A 245 5.67 4.28 -13.33
C VAL A 245 4.75 3.38 -12.52
N LEU A 246 4.64 2.08 -12.84
CA LEU A 246 3.85 1.12 -12.09
C LEU A 246 4.43 0.92 -10.68
N THR A 247 5.72 0.59 -10.57
CA THR A 247 6.46 0.44 -9.31
C THR A 247 6.34 1.68 -8.43
N LEU A 248 6.59 2.86 -9.00
CA LEU A 248 6.46 4.14 -8.30
C LEU A 248 5.01 4.37 -7.88
N THR A 249 4.04 4.19 -8.77
CA THR A 249 2.63 4.46 -8.48
C THR A 249 2.11 3.56 -7.38
N TRP A 250 2.45 2.27 -7.39
CA TRP A 250 2.05 1.35 -6.33
C TRP A 250 2.71 1.69 -5.00
N GLY A 251 4.01 1.99 -5.00
CA GLY A 251 4.73 2.41 -3.80
C GLY A 251 4.15 3.69 -3.20
N VAL A 252 3.99 4.75 -4.00
CA VAL A 252 3.47 6.04 -3.52
C VAL A 252 1.98 5.95 -3.14
N LYS A 253 1.14 5.28 -3.95
CA LYS A 253 -0.29 5.10 -3.63
C LYS A 253 -0.47 4.37 -2.30
N ARG A 254 0.34 3.34 -2.05
CA ARG A 254 0.29 2.57 -0.80
C ARG A 254 0.91 3.31 0.37
N GLY A 255 2.00 4.03 0.16
CA GLY A 255 2.58 4.92 1.17
C GLY A 255 1.58 6.00 1.63
N LEU A 256 0.94 6.70 0.69
CA LEU A 256 -0.06 7.72 1.01
C LEU A 256 -1.30 7.14 1.71
N PHE A 257 -1.73 5.94 1.32
CA PHE A 257 -2.86 5.26 1.98
C PHE A 257 -2.50 4.79 3.40
N SER A 258 -1.25 4.38 3.62
CA SER A 258 -0.76 3.90 4.91
C SER A 258 -0.73 5.02 5.96
N ASN A 259 0.04 6.08 5.70
CA ASN A 259 0.21 7.17 6.66
C ASN A 259 -0.85 8.28 6.57
N GLU A 260 -1.74 8.22 5.59
CA GLU A 260 -2.77 9.22 5.32
C GLU A 260 -2.24 10.66 5.19
N ALA A 261 -0.98 10.86 4.79
CA ALA A 261 -0.42 12.20 4.60
C ALA A 261 -1.10 12.90 3.42
N GLY A 262 -1.66 14.08 3.65
CA GLY A 262 -2.42 14.80 2.63
C GLY A 262 -3.89 14.40 2.53
N GLN A 263 -4.35 13.41 3.32
CA GLN A 263 -5.76 13.01 3.38
C GLN A 263 -6.57 13.91 4.33
N GLY A 264 -5.92 14.53 5.32
CA GLY A 264 -6.55 15.47 6.25
C GLY A 264 -7.37 14.84 7.40
N SER A 265 -7.31 13.52 7.58
CA SER A 265 -7.98 12.78 8.67
C SER A 265 -7.29 12.94 10.03
N ALA A 266 -5.99 12.66 10.12
CA ALA A 266 -5.25 12.74 11.40
C ALA A 266 -5.30 14.09 12.14
N PRO A 267 -5.32 15.26 11.44
CA PRO A 267 -5.48 16.54 12.11
C PRO A 267 -6.77 16.66 12.95
N ILE A 268 -7.80 15.85 12.66
CA ILE A 268 -9.03 15.79 13.45
C ILE A 268 -8.75 15.20 14.84
N ALA A 269 -7.97 14.11 14.92
CA ALA A 269 -7.58 13.50 16.19
C ALA A 269 -6.57 14.38 16.94
N HIS A 270 -5.58 14.93 16.23
CA HIS A 270 -4.57 15.81 16.81
C HIS A 270 -5.17 17.12 17.34
N ALA A 271 -6.25 17.65 16.75
CA ALA A 271 -6.92 18.84 17.26
C ALA A 271 -7.40 18.70 18.71
N ALA A 272 -7.59 17.48 19.22
CA ALA A 272 -7.96 17.22 20.61
C ALA A 272 -6.79 17.34 21.61
N ALA A 273 -5.55 17.53 21.15
CA ALA A 273 -4.38 17.56 22.02
C ALA A 273 -4.34 18.80 22.93
N LYS A 274 -3.84 18.62 24.16
CA LYS A 274 -3.65 19.70 25.14
C LYS A 274 -2.38 20.50 24.85
N THR A 275 -2.53 21.68 24.25
CA THR A 275 -1.42 22.62 24.03
C THR A 275 -1.93 24.00 23.61
N TYR A 276 -1.21 25.05 24.01
CA TYR A 276 -1.34 26.39 23.43
C TYR A 276 -0.54 26.60 22.15
N GLU A 277 0.53 25.83 21.95
CA GLU A 277 1.46 25.97 20.83
C GLU A 277 1.10 24.95 19.74
N PRO A 278 0.51 25.38 18.60
CA PRO A 278 0.10 24.45 17.54
C PRO A 278 1.27 23.70 16.92
N VAL A 279 2.43 24.36 16.82
CA VAL A 279 3.64 23.78 16.23
C VAL A 279 4.16 22.59 17.05
N ARG A 280 3.91 22.60 18.37
CA ARG A 280 4.30 21.48 19.25
C ARG A 280 3.58 20.21 18.84
N GLU A 281 2.28 20.29 18.59
CA GLU A 281 1.52 19.11 18.15
C GLU A 281 1.78 18.75 16.69
N GLY A 282 2.05 19.74 15.84
CA GLY A 282 2.60 19.46 14.51
C GLY A 282 3.86 18.61 14.57
N ALA A 283 4.77 18.90 15.52
CA ALA A 283 5.97 18.11 15.72
C ALA A 283 5.64 16.68 16.20
N VAL A 284 4.67 16.51 17.11
CA VAL A 284 4.20 15.18 17.54
C VAL A 284 3.67 14.37 16.35
N ALA A 285 2.87 14.99 15.47
CA ALA A 285 2.32 14.37 14.27
C ALA A 285 3.36 13.91 13.25
N LEU A 286 4.62 14.37 13.33
CA LEU A 286 5.72 13.83 12.52
C LEU A 286 5.91 12.32 12.77
N MET A 287 5.63 11.86 13.99
CA MET A 287 5.87 10.49 14.39
C MET A 287 4.88 9.51 13.77
N GLU A 288 3.74 9.98 13.27
CA GLU A 288 2.76 9.13 12.59
C GLU A 288 3.35 8.47 11.34
N PRO A 289 3.70 9.19 10.24
CA PRO A 289 4.28 8.54 9.06
C PRO A 289 5.60 7.81 9.34
N PHE A 290 6.35 8.26 10.36
CA PHE A 290 7.58 7.59 10.76
C PHE A 290 7.32 6.19 11.32
N VAL A 291 6.47 6.06 12.33
CA VAL A 291 6.16 4.75 12.93
C VAL A 291 5.44 3.87 11.92
N ASP A 292 4.43 4.44 11.24
CA ASP A 292 3.56 3.72 10.32
C ASP A 292 4.27 3.23 9.05
N THR A 293 4.84 4.15 8.28
CA THR A 293 5.35 3.84 6.94
C THR A 293 6.85 3.59 6.93
N VAL A 294 7.62 4.45 7.62
CA VAL A 294 9.10 4.37 7.61
C VAL A 294 9.59 3.17 8.40
N VAL A 295 8.88 2.76 9.46
CA VAL A 295 9.24 1.59 10.28
C VAL A 295 8.38 0.38 9.95
N ILE A 296 7.07 0.41 10.22
CA ILE A 296 6.20 -0.79 10.12
C ILE A 296 6.07 -1.27 8.67
N CYS A 297 5.70 -0.40 7.73
CA CYS A 297 5.56 -0.82 6.34
C CYS A 297 6.91 -1.20 5.70
N PHE A 298 7.99 -0.52 6.05
CA PHE A 298 9.32 -0.87 5.57
C PHE A 298 9.73 -2.28 6.02
N ILE A 299 9.59 -2.60 7.32
CA ILE A 299 9.95 -3.94 7.81
C ILE A 299 9.01 -5.02 7.23
N THR A 300 7.74 -4.68 7.00
CA THR A 300 6.79 -5.57 6.31
C THR A 300 7.28 -5.88 4.89
N GLY A 301 7.59 -4.84 4.11
CA GLY A 301 8.10 -5.00 2.74
C GLY A 301 9.41 -5.78 2.72
N LEU A 302 10.30 -5.50 3.68
CA LEU A 302 11.55 -6.22 3.84
C LEU A 302 11.32 -7.72 4.12
N VAL A 303 10.36 -8.09 4.97
CA VAL A 303 10.00 -9.50 5.22
C VAL A 303 9.45 -10.16 3.96
N VAL A 304 8.61 -9.48 3.17
CA VAL A 304 8.09 -10.03 1.90
C VAL A 304 9.21 -10.28 0.89
N VAL A 305 10.18 -9.37 0.81
CA VAL A 305 11.33 -9.51 -0.10
C VAL A 305 12.30 -10.60 0.37
N ILE A 306 12.68 -10.59 1.66
CA ILE A 306 13.69 -11.52 2.21
C ILE A 306 13.23 -12.99 2.19
N THR A 307 11.93 -13.23 2.37
CA THR A 307 11.32 -14.56 2.30
C THR A 307 11.17 -15.06 0.86
N GLY A 308 11.22 -14.16 -0.13
CA GLY A 308 10.97 -14.49 -1.54
C GLY A 308 9.49 -14.72 -1.86
N ALA A 309 8.56 -14.39 -0.95
CA ALA A 309 7.12 -14.55 -1.15
C ALA A 309 6.61 -13.79 -2.39
N TRP A 310 7.32 -12.74 -2.80
CA TRP A 310 7.00 -11.99 -4.03
C TRP A 310 7.25 -12.75 -5.34
N HIS A 311 7.90 -13.92 -5.29
CA HIS A 311 8.05 -14.83 -6.43
C HIS A 311 6.94 -15.87 -6.56
N GLU A 312 6.01 -15.93 -5.61
CA GLU A 312 4.90 -16.88 -5.65
C GLU A 312 3.98 -16.61 -6.85
N LYS A 313 3.70 -17.66 -7.62
CA LYS A 313 2.86 -17.59 -8.83
C LYS A 313 1.43 -17.96 -8.49
N PHE A 314 0.50 -17.20 -9.04
CA PHE A 314 -0.94 -17.41 -8.84
C PHE A 314 -1.59 -17.83 -10.14
N GLU A 315 -2.63 -18.67 -10.03
CA GLU A 315 -3.48 -19.02 -11.16
C GLU A 315 -4.08 -17.75 -11.76
N ASP A 316 -3.85 -17.54 -13.05
CA ASP A 316 -4.40 -16.43 -13.82
C ASP A 316 -5.02 -16.96 -15.13
N SER A 317 -5.92 -16.19 -15.73
CA SER A 317 -6.58 -16.52 -16.98
C SER A 317 -6.66 -15.28 -17.86
N VAL A 318 -5.93 -15.31 -18.98
CA VAL A 318 -5.63 -14.12 -19.77
C VAL A 318 -6.02 -14.35 -21.22
N ASN A 319 -6.69 -13.39 -21.82
CA ASN A 319 -7.08 -13.46 -23.22
C ASN A 319 -5.89 -13.15 -24.15
N PHE A 320 -5.70 -13.95 -25.19
CA PHE A 320 -4.64 -13.75 -26.19
C PHE A 320 -4.86 -12.53 -27.11
N ALA A 321 -6.04 -11.90 -27.08
CA ALA A 321 -6.32 -10.65 -27.81
C ALA A 321 -5.35 -9.52 -27.46
N GLY A 322 -4.92 -9.44 -26.19
CA GLY A 322 -3.99 -8.42 -25.70
C GLY A 322 -2.53 -8.76 -26.00
N ARG A 323 -2.20 -9.18 -27.22
CA ARG A 323 -0.91 -9.78 -27.71
C ARG A 323 0.39 -9.29 -27.04
N SER A 324 0.42 -8.08 -26.50
CA SER A 324 1.52 -7.51 -25.71
C SER A 324 1.78 -8.17 -24.35
N ALA A 325 0.88 -9.01 -23.82
CA ALA A 325 1.02 -9.58 -22.47
C ALA A 325 1.64 -10.99 -22.43
N ILE A 326 1.76 -11.69 -23.57
CA ILE A 326 2.20 -13.09 -23.63
C ILE A 326 3.33 -13.20 -24.65
N THR A 327 4.49 -13.69 -24.22
CA THR A 327 5.61 -14.02 -25.10
C THR A 327 5.88 -15.52 -25.06
N ILE A 328 6.02 -16.15 -26.21
CA ILE A 328 6.35 -17.57 -26.33
C ILE A 328 7.85 -17.72 -26.55
N VAL A 329 8.48 -18.54 -25.71
CA VAL A 329 9.92 -18.80 -25.71
C VAL A 329 10.21 -20.28 -25.90
N LYS A 330 11.43 -20.58 -26.34
CA LYS A 330 11.92 -21.96 -26.46
C LYS A 330 11.91 -22.64 -25.09
N GLU A 331 11.54 -23.91 -25.08
CA GLU A 331 11.63 -24.73 -23.87
C GLU A 331 13.07 -24.76 -23.32
N GLY A 332 13.22 -24.69 -21.99
CA GLY A 332 14.53 -24.59 -21.33
C GLY A 332 15.11 -23.19 -21.25
N THR A 333 14.39 -22.14 -21.70
CA THR A 333 14.85 -20.75 -21.59
C THR A 333 14.94 -20.32 -20.13
N THR A 334 16.14 -19.91 -19.69
CA THR A 334 16.32 -19.22 -18.41
C THR A 334 16.15 -17.73 -18.59
N LEU A 335 15.20 -17.13 -17.85
CA LEU A 335 15.02 -15.69 -17.83
C LEU A 335 16.21 -15.01 -17.13
N GLN A 336 16.67 -13.90 -17.70
CA GLN A 336 17.70 -13.06 -17.07
C GLN A 336 17.09 -12.27 -15.90
N THR A 337 17.95 -11.67 -15.06
CA THR A 337 17.54 -10.83 -13.93
C THR A 337 16.45 -9.84 -14.29
N GLY A 338 15.38 -9.79 -13.49
CA GLY A 338 14.20 -9.00 -13.77
C GLY A 338 13.31 -9.57 -14.89
N GLY A 339 13.36 -10.88 -15.13
CA GLY A 339 12.51 -11.59 -16.09
C GLY A 339 12.68 -11.14 -17.54
N LYS A 340 13.91 -10.74 -17.89
CA LYS A 340 14.26 -10.37 -19.27
C LYS A 340 14.42 -11.62 -20.12
N ILE A 341 13.79 -11.61 -21.30
CA ILE A 341 13.85 -12.69 -22.27
C ILE A 341 15.09 -12.46 -23.16
N PRO A 342 16.01 -13.43 -23.27
CA PRO A 342 17.13 -13.35 -24.21
C PRO A 342 16.63 -13.18 -25.66
N SER A 343 17.32 -12.39 -26.48
CA SER A 343 16.90 -12.09 -27.86
C SER A 343 16.85 -13.31 -28.78
N ASP A 344 17.58 -14.37 -28.44
CA ASP A 344 17.64 -15.65 -29.14
C ASP A 344 16.65 -16.70 -28.60
N ALA A 345 15.97 -16.39 -27.49
CA ALA A 345 15.04 -17.29 -26.82
C ALA A 345 13.61 -17.25 -27.38
N PHE A 346 13.27 -16.25 -28.20
CA PHE A 346 11.95 -16.17 -28.83
C PHE A 346 11.67 -17.42 -29.67
N TYR A 347 10.48 -18.00 -29.48
CA TYR A 347 10.05 -19.14 -30.25
C TYR A 347 9.58 -18.71 -31.65
N SER A 348 9.91 -19.51 -32.66
CA SER A 348 9.40 -19.34 -34.03
C SER A 348 9.17 -20.72 -34.62
N GLY A 349 7.95 -21.01 -35.05
CA GLY A 349 7.56 -22.34 -35.51
C GLY A 349 6.10 -22.65 -35.20
N THR A 350 5.76 -23.94 -35.24
CA THR A 350 4.41 -24.42 -34.96
C THR A 350 4.42 -25.23 -33.67
N ILE A 351 3.50 -24.91 -32.76
CA ILE A 351 3.32 -25.60 -31.48
C ILE A 351 2.08 -26.47 -31.60
N GLU A 352 2.20 -27.76 -31.28
CA GLU A 352 1.03 -28.63 -31.13
C GLU A 352 0.42 -28.45 -29.74
N VAL A 353 -0.91 -28.38 -29.70
CA VAL A 353 -1.68 -28.31 -28.46
C VAL A 353 -2.59 -29.53 -28.38
N GLN A 354 -2.40 -30.33 -27.33
CA GLN A 354 -3.18 -31.55 -27.08
C GLN A 354 -3.84 -31.45 -25.70
N GLN A 355 -5.15 -31.57 -25.67
CA GLN A 355 -6.00 -31.38 -24.48
C GLN A 355 -5.70 -30.04 -23.78
N GLY A 356 -5.52 -28.97 -24.56
CA GLY A 356 -5.17 -27.65 -24.04
C GLY A 356 -3.72 -27.49 -23.60
N VAL A 357 -2.89 -28.53 -23.63
CA VAL A 357 -1.48 -28.45 -23.20
C VAL A 357 -0.58 -28.26 -24.43
N PRO A 358 0.16 -27.15 -24.53
CA PRO A 358 1.13 -26.92 -25.60
C PRO A 358 2.41 -27.73 -25.39
N VAL A 359 2.99 -28.28 -26.46
CA VAL A 359 4.21 -29.10 -26.43
C VAL A 359 5.40 -28.35 -27.03
N GLY A 360 6.55 -28.38 -26.37
CA GLY A 360 7.82 -27.88 -26.92
C GLY A 360 8.02 -26.36 -26.87
N ALA A 361 7.21 -25.65 -26.08
CA ALA A 361 7.33 -24.20 -25.91
C ALA A 361 6.88 -23.77 -24.51
N TRP A 362 7.49 -22.70 -24.00
CA TRP A 362 7.08 -22.07 -22.74
C TRP A 362 6.44 -20.72 -23.00
N PHE A 363 5.52 -20.36 -22.12
CA PHE A 363 4.84 -19.08 -22.15
C PHE A 363 5.44 -18.20 -21.07
N VAL A 364 5.76 -16.96 -21.41
CA VAL A 364 6.26 -15.94 -20.50
C VAL A 364 5.22 -14.84 -20.41
N ARG A 365 4.81 -14.55 -19.19
CA ARG A 365 3.91 -13.44 -18.87
C ARG A 365 4.37 -12.79 -17.58
N ASN A 366 4.27 -11.45 -17.52
CA ASN A 366 4.64 -10.68 -16.34
C ASN A 366 6.02 -11.06 -15.83
N HIS A 367 6.99 -11.15 -16.75
CA HIS A 367 8.39 -11.41 -16.43
C HIS A 367 8.63 -12.75 -15.72
N SER A 368 7.71 -13.69 -15.91
CA SER A 368 7.75 -15.02 -15.32
C SER A 368 7.30 -16.08 -16.32
N ILE A 369 7.91 -17.26 -16.25
CA ILE A 369 7.45 -18.43 -17.00
C ILE A 369 6.11 -18.87 -16.40
N VAL A 370 5.11 -19.03 -17.25
CA VAL A 370 3.79 -19.54 -16.85
C VAL A 370 3.91 -21.04 -16.62
N GLU A 371 3.54 -21.49 -15.43
CA GLU A 371 3.48 -22.90 -15.05
C GLU A 371 2.06 -23.45 -15.28
N ASP A 372 1.94 -24.77 -15.40
CA ASP A 372 0.66 -25.48 -15.55
C ASP A 372 -0.22 -24.93 -16.72
N VAL A 373 0.43 -24.58 -17.83
CA VAL A 373 -0.22 -23.93 -18.97
C VAL A 373 -1.37 -24.77 -19.55
N LYS A 374 -2.53 -24.14 -19.67
CA LYS A 374 -3.71 -24.63 -20.38
C LYS A 374 -4.22 -23.56 -21.34
N ILE A 375 -4.49 -23.96 -22.57
CA ILE A 375 -5.06 -23.10 -23.60
C ILE A 375 -6.51 -23.50 -23.78
N LEU A 376 -7.39 -22.51 -23.60
CA LEU A 376 -8.82 -22.69 -23.70
C LEU A 376 -9.38 -21.90 -24.88
N VAL A 377 -10.41 -22.45 -25.50
CA VAL A 377 -11.27 -21.78 -26.48
C VAL A 377 -12.72 -21.89 -26.00
N ASP A 378 -13.42 -20.76 -25.85
CA ASP A 378 -14.80 -20.73 -25.35
C ASP A 378 -15.00 -21.57 -24.06
N SER A 379 -14.05 -21.49 -23.11
CA SER A 379 -14.00 -22.25 -21.84
C SER A 379 -13.82 -23.78 -21.97
N ARG A 380 -13.35 -24.28 -23.12
CA ARG A 380 -13.00 -25.70 -23.34
C ARG A 380 -11.54 -25.84 -23.73
N HIS A 381 -10.95 -27.01 -23.46
CA HIS A 381 -9.58 -27.30 -23.85
C HIS A 381 -9.42 -27.18 -25.36
N PHE A 382 -8.45 -26.37 -25.80
CA PHE A 382 -8.12 -26.21 -27.21
C PHE A 382 -7.28 -27.40 -27.68
N ASP A 383 -7.67 -27.99 -28.81
CA ASP A 383 -6.84 -28.93 -29.53
C ASP A 383 -6.56 -28.40 -30.94
N GLY A 384 -5.30 -28.32 -31.33
CA GLY A 384 -4.92 -27.78 -32.63
C GLY A 384 -3.45 -27.37 -32.66
N THR A 385 -3.13 -26.37 -33.48
CA THR A 385 -1.77 -25.83 -33.61
C THR A 385 -1.75 -24.33 -33.37
N ILE A 386 -0.61 -23.84 -32.87
CA ILE A 386 -0.30 -22.42 -32.75
C ILE A 386 0.87 -22.13 -33.66
N GLU A 387 0.67 -21.34 -34.70
CA GLU A 387 1.78 -20.80 -35.48
C GLU A 387 2.30 -19.55 -34.78
N VAL A 388 3.59 -19.52 -34.49
CA VAL A 388 4.26 -18.42 -33.78
C VAL A 388 5.35 -17.84 -34.66
N LYS A 389 5.31 -16.52 -34.85
CA LYS A 389 6.35 -15.71 -35.46
C LYS A 389 6.93 -14.78 -34.41
N SER A 390 8.25 -14.84 -34.22
CA SER A 390 8.98 -13.96 -33.29
C SER A 390 8.45 -13.93 -31.85
N GLY A 391 7.88 -15.04 -31.35
CA GLY A 391 7.38 -15.22 -29.98
C GLY A 391 6.16 -14.39 -29.57
N THR A 392 5.80 -13.33 -30.29
CA THR A 392 4.76 -12.37 -29.91
C THR A 392 3.63 -12.25 -30.93
N ASP A 393 3.84 -12.73 -32.16
CA ASP A 393 2.80 -12.86 -33.17
C ASP A 393 2.40 -14.32 -33.27
N PHE A 394 1.16 -14.65 -32.93
CA PHE A 394 0.66 -16.01 -32.91
C PHE A 394 -0.72 -16.11 -33.54
N ARG A 395 -0.95 -17.23 -34.24
CA ARG A 395 -2.21 -17.60 -34.89
C ARG A 395 -2.60 -19.00 -34.47
N PHE A 396 -3.90 -19.23 -34.27
CA PHE A 396 -4.43 -20.48 -33.76
C PHE A 396 -5.20 -21.20 -34.87
N PHE A 397 -4.95 -22.49 -35.05
CA PHE A 397 -5.62 -23.33 -36.04
C PHE A 397 -6.20 -24.58 -35.37
N ASP A 398 -7.44 -24.91 -35.67
CA ASP A 398 -8.06 -26.17 -35.19
C ASP A 398 -7.50 -27.41 -35.93
N LYS A 399 -7.94 -28.61 -35.52
CA LYS A 399 -7.58 -29.87 -36.21
C LYS A 399 -7.99 -29.92 -37.70
N ALA A 400 -8.93 -29.10 -38.13
CA ALA A 400 -9.35 -28.97 -39.53
C ALA A 400 -8.58 -27.86 -40.28
N ASN A 401 -7.53 -27.30 -39.65
CA ASN A 401 -6.69 -26.23 -40.16
C ASN A 401 -7.44 -24.91 -40.41
N LYS A 402 -8.52 -24.67 -39.67
CA LYS A 402 -9.29 -23.42 -39.70
C LYS A 402 -8.79 -22.47 -38.63
N GLU A 403 -8.53 -21.21 -39.03
CA GLU A 403 -8.06 -20.18 -38.12
C GLU A 403 -9.12 -19.79 -37.07
N ILE A 404 -8.72 -19.75 -35.81
CA ILE A 404 -9.53 -19.30 -34.67
C ILE A 404 -9.05 -17.91 -34.24
N SER A 405 -10.02 -17.01 -33.99
CA SER A 405 -9.70 -15.68 -33.46
C SER A 405 -9.02 -15.77 -32.09
N SER A 406 -7.91 -15.03 -31.94
CA SER A 406 -7.19 -14.87 -30.67
C SER A 406 -8.07 -14.31 -29.55
N GLU A 407 -9.18 -13.62 -29.86
CA GLU A 407 -10.13 -13.09 -28.87
C GLU A 407 -10.91 -14.17 -28.13
N LYS A 408 -11.00 -15.38 -28.69
CA LYS A 408 -11.66 -16.52 -28.05
C LYS A 408 -10.69 -17.37 -27.25
N MET A 409 -9.40 -17.12 -27.40
CA MET A 409 -8.35 -17.93 -26.83
C MET A 409 -7.96 -17.36 -25.47
N ILE A 410 -7.85 -18.25 -24.48
CA ILE A 410 -7.45 -17.91 -23.12
C ILE A 410 -6.23 -18.76 -22.74
N LEU A 411 -5.19 -18.10 -22.23
CA LEU A 411 -4.08 -18.73 -21.53
C LEU A 411 -4.44 -18.81 -20.05
N GLN A 412 -4.51 -20.03 -19.52
CA GLN A 412 -4.67 -20.30 -18.10
C GLN A 412 -3.38 -20.95 -17.57
N GLY A 413 -2.97 -20.57 -16.36
CA GLY A 413 -1.84 -21.16 -15.68
C GLY A 413 -1.31 -20.25 -14.56
N LYS A 414 -0.27 -20.69 -13.87
CA LYS A 414 0.33 -19.94 -12.77
C LYS A 414 1.41 -19.00 -13.29
N SER A 415 1.22 -17.70 -13.11
CA SER A 415 2.25 -16.70 -13.41
C SER A 415 2.36 -15.67 -12.29
N LEU A 416 3.40 -14.83 -12.34
CA LEU A 416 3.34 -13.58 -11.60
C LEU A 416 2.19 -12.74 -12.15
N LEU A 417 1.47 -12.02 -11.30
CA LEU A 417 0.30 -11.25 -11.70
C LEU A 417 0.65 -9.87 -12.26
N ASN A 418 1.82 -9.30 -11.91
CA ASN A 418 2.52 -8.16 -12.53
C ASN A 418 3.96 -8.12 -11.99
N GLY A 419 4.92 -8.76 -12.67
CA GLY A 419 6.34 -8.84 -12.27
C GLY A 419 7.16 -7.69 -12.82
#